data_AF-A0A212D3I0-F1
#
_entry.id   AF-A0A212D3I0-F1
#
_cell.length_a   1.000
_cell.length_b   1.000
_cell.length_c   1.000
_cell.angle_alpha   90.00
_cell.angle_beta   90.00
_cell.angle_gamma   90.00
#
_symmetry.space_group_name_H-M   'P 1'
#
loop_
_entity.id
_entity.type
_entity.pdbx_description
1 polymer ?
#
loop_
_entity_poly.entity_id
_entity_poly.type
_entity_poly.pdbx_seq_one_letter_code
_entity_poly.pdbx_strand_id
1 'polypeptide(L)'
;MKIYIDPFTYEDPNEAVREFAKEIDISCVKIEQVIGAGQHVRLPNLSSTPPPRINLPLLDRTIPDYTSFNTVDEWLEAIKMGQYKESFANAGFTSFDVVSQMMMEDILRVGVTLAGHQKKILNSIQVMRAQMNQIQSVEV
;
A
#
# COMPACT_ATOMS: atom_id res chain seq x y z
N MET A 1 17.89 12.61 29.39
CA MET A 1 16.76 12.73 28.45
C MET A 1 15.85 11.53 28.69
N LYS A 2 14.64 11.72 29.22
CA LYS A 2 13.67 10.62 29.41
C LYS A 2 12.82 10.56 28.14
N ILE A 3 12.99 9.49 27.37
CA ILE A 3 12.40 9.31 26.02
C ILE A 3 11.06 8.55 26.11
N TYR A 4 10.63 8.21 27.32
CA TYR A 4 9.40 7.48 27.59
C TYR A 4 8.77 8.01 28.87
N ILE A 5 7.48 8.34 28.81
CA ILE A 5 6.66 8.74 29.96
C ILE A 5 5.60 7.65 30.12
N ASP A 6 5.50 7.08 31.32
CA ASP A 6 4.61 5.97 31.61
C ASP A 6 3.16 6.47 31.74
N PRO A 7 2.16 5.87 31.07
CA PRO A 7 0.75 6.24 31.20
C PRO A 7 0.21 6.17 32.65
N PHE A 8 0.82 5.36 33.52
CA PHE A 8 0.47 5.27 34.95
C PHE A 8 1.20 6.29 35.83
N THR A 9 2.11 7.09 35.27
CA THR A 9 2.74 8.22 35.97
C THR A 9 1.98 9.54 35.84
N TYR A 10 0.93 9.57 35.02
CA TYR A 10 0.02 10.72 34.97
C TYR A 10 -1.13 10.49 35.95
N GLU A 11 -1.12 11.22 37.04
CA GLU A 11 -2.20 11.23 38.03
C GLU A 11 -3.51 11.79 37.44
N ASP A 12 -3.43 12.65 36.40
CA ASP A 12 -4.57 13.22 35.68
C ASP A 12 -4.38 13.12 34.14
N PRO A 13 -5.23 12.36 33.43
CA PRO A 13 -5.21 12.25 31.96
C PRO A 13 -5.41 13.59 31.23
N ASN A 14 -6.15 14.53 31.80
CA ASN A 14 -6.34 15.85 31.20
C ASN A 14 -5.07 16.69 31.28
N GLU A 15 -4.27 16.52 32.33
CA GLU A 15 -2.95 17.15 32.45
C GLU A 15 -1.97 16.57 31.42
N ALA A 16 -2.00 15.25 31.21
CA ALA A 16 -1.20 14.59 30.18
C ALA A 16 -1.50 15.11 28.77
N VAL A 17 -2.79 15.27 28.44
CA VAL A 17 -3.22 15.84 27.15
C VAL A 17 -2.75 17.29 27.00
N ARG A 18 -2.80 18.09 28.08
CA ARG A 18 -2.34 19.49 28.07
C ARG A 18 -0.84 19.61 27.90
N GLU A 19 -0.05 18.75 28.52
CA GLU A 19 1.41 18.70 28.34
C GLU A 19 1.79 18.19 26.95
N PHE A 20 1.07 17.19 26.41
CA PHE A 20 1.29 16.68 25.05
C PHE A 20 0.93 17.71 23.96
N ALA A 21 -0.20 18.39 24.12
CA ALA A 21 -0.68 19.40 23.17
C ALA A 21 -0.13 20.80 23.45
N LYS A 22 0.88 20.93 24.32
CA LYS A 22 1.50 22.22 24.62
C LYS A 22 2.15 22.76 23.35
N GLU A 23 1.73 23.96 22.96
CA GLU A 23 2.23 24.63 21.77
C GLU A 23 3.75 24.83 21.89
N ILE A 24 4.46 24.45 20.82
CA ILE A 24 5.90 24.68 20.73
C ILE A 24 6.09 26.19 20.53
N ASP A 25 6.83 26.84 21.44
CA ASP A 25 7.14 28.25 21.31
C ASP A 25 7.87 28.51 19.98
N ILE A 26 7.44 29.54 19.25
CA ILE A 26 7.98 29.91 17.93
C ILE A 26 9.50 30.13 18.00
N SER A 27 10.02 30.61 19.12
CA SER A 27 11.48 30.80 19.32
C SER A 27 12.28 29.49 19.26
N CYS A 28 11.63 28.34 19.50
CA CYS A 28 12.24 27.02 19.44
C CYS A 28 12.21 26.40 18.03
N VAL A 29 11.51 27.00 17.08
CA VAL A 29 11.43 26.49 15.70
C VAL A 29 12.54 27.10 14.85
N LYS A 30 13.56 26.30 14.52
CA LYS A 30 14.67 26.71 13.66
C LYS A 30 14.87 25.72 12.52
N ILE A 31 14.80 26.21 11.29
CA ILE A 31 15.07 25.41 10.08
C ILE A 31 16.58 25.43 9.86
N GLU A 32 17.26 24.35 10.21
CA GLU A 32 18.72 24.22 10.00
C GLU A 32 19.06 23.57 8.66
N GLN A 33 18.17 22.74 8.11
CA GLN A 33 18.38 22.08 6.83
C GLN A 33 17.06 21.77 6.12
N VAL A 34 17.01 22.02 4.82
CA VAL A 34 15.86 21.69 3.97
C VAL A 34 16.05 20.27 3.42
N ILE A 35 15.13 19.37 3.76
CA ILE A 35 15.21 17.94 3.41
C ILE A 35 14.57 17.62 2.04
N GLY A 36 13.92 18.60 1.41
CA GLY A 36 13.38 18.48 0.05
C GLY A 36 12.44 19.63 -0.32
N ALA A 37 12.53 20.12 -1.56
CA ALA A 37 11.53 21.01 -2.13
C ALA A 37 10.32 20.18 -2.59
N GLY A 38 9.19 20.31 -1.92
CA GLY A 38 7.94 19.65 -2.32
C GLY A 38 7.55 20.09 -3.73
N GLN A 39 7.47 19.16 -4.68
CA GLN A 39 6.96 19.44 -6.02
C GLN A 39 5.44 19.65 -5.93
N HIS A 40 5.00 20.90 -6.01
CA HIS A 40 3.59 21.25 -6.12
C HIS A 40 3.10 20.81 -7.51
N VAL A 41 2.27 19.78 -7.58
CA VAL A 41 1.60 19.38 -8.83
C VAL A 41 0.60 20.47 -9.18
N ARG A 42 1.01 21.36 -10.08
CA ARG A 42 0.11 22.36 -10.68
C ARG A 42 -0.93 21.61 -11.51
N LEU A 43 -2.17 21.56 -11.04
CA LEU A 43 -3.33 21.14 -11.83
C LEU A 43 -3.69 22.28 -12.80
N PRO A 44 -3.57 22.11 -14.13
CA PRO A 44 -4.17 23.03 -15.08
C PRO A 44 -5.59 22.55 -15.41
N ASN A 45 -6.48 23.53 -15.49
CA ASN A 45 -7.91 23.44 -15.69
C ASN A 45 -8.44 22.38 -16.68
N LEU A 46 -9.63 21.89 -16.31
CA LEU A 46 -10.69 21.29 -17.11
C LEU A 46 -10.68 21.70 -18.59
N SER A 47 -10.35 20.75 -19.48
CA SER A 47 -10.94 20.71 -20.82
C SER A 47 -10.98 19.28 -21.34
N SER A 48 -12.16 18.89 -21.79
CA SER A 48 -12.55 17.55 -22.20
C SER A 48 -11.97 17.19 -23.56
N THR A 49 -10.93 16.35 -23.62
CA THR A 49 -10.66 15.47 -24.77
C THR A 49 -9.77 14.29 -24.31
N PRO A 50 -10.06 13.03 -24.67
CA PRO A 50 -9.15 11.92 -24.39
C PRO A 50 -8.00 11.95 -25.41
N PRO A 51 -6.72 12.07 -24.99
CA PRO A 51 -5.61 12.01 -25.94
C PRO A 51 -5.32 10.54 -26.30
N PRO A 52 -4.83 10.29 -27.52
CA PRO A 52 -4.44 8.95 -27.94
C PRO A 52 -3.26 8.48 -27.08
N ARG A 53 -3.24 7.19 -26.74
CA ARG A 53 -2.23 6.57 -25.89
C ARG A 53 -0.86 6.64 -26.56
N ILE A 54 -0.09 7.69 -26.29
CA ILE A 54 1.33 7.80 -26.63
C ILE A 54 2.13 7.39 -25.40
N ASN A 55 2.89 6.31 -25.55
CA ASN A 55 3.80 5.75 -24.57
C ASN A 55 4.86 6.80 -24.14
N LEU A 56 4.77 7.29 -22.89
CA LEU A 56 5.83 8.08 -22.23
C LEU A 56 6.69 7.17 -21.34
N PRO A 57 8.02 7.09 -21.52
CA PRO A 57 8.90 6.15 -20.82
C PRO A 57 9.40 6.65 -19.44
N LEU A 58 8.65 7.47 -18.71
CA LEU A 58 9.08 8.01 -17.40
C LEU A 58 8.13 7.75 -16.22
N LEU A 59 7.07 6.96 -16.43
CA LEU A 59 6.27 6.35 -15.36
C LEU A 59 6.13 4.85 -15.60
N ASP A 60 7.23 4.16 -15.90
CA ASP A 60 7.26 2.70 -15.88
C ASP A 60 7.35 2.19 -14.44
N ARG A 61 6.33 2.52 -13.64
CA ARG A 61 5.84 1.61 -12.62
C ARG A 61 4.73 0.84 -13.30
N THR A 62 5.13 -0.05 -14.21
CA THR A 62 4.29 -1.06 -14.84
C THR A 62 3.36 -1.60 -13.77
N ILE A 63 2.10 -1.16 -13.78
CA ILE A 63 1.05 -1.90 -13.08
C ILE A 63 1.05 -3.21 -13.82
N PRO A 64 1.43 -4.32 -13.17
CA PRO A 64 1.50 -5.58 -13.86
C PRO A 64 0.11 -5.86 -14.41
N ASP A 65 0.04 -6.20 -15.69
CA ASP A 65 -1.21 -6.66 -16.27
C ASP A 65 -1.49 -8.03 -15.64
N TYR A 66 -2.36 -8.07 -14.61
CA TYR A 66 -2.60 -9.30 -13.87
C TYR A 66 -3.32 -10.36 -14.71
N THR A 67 -3.85 -9.98 -15.88
CA THR A 67 -4.39 -10.90 -16.88
C THR A 67 -3.30 -11.63 -17.68
N SER A 68 -2.05 -11.15 -17.62
CA SER A 68 -0.90 -11.72 -18.34
C SER A 68 -0.09 -12.73 -17.53
N PHE A 69 -0.36 -12.88 -16.23
CA PHE A 69 0.32 -13.90 -15.40
C PHE A 69 -0.33 -15.27 -15.60
N ASN A 70 0.51 -16.29 -15.78
CA ASN A 70 0.01 -17.65 -16.02
C ASN A 70 -0.09 -18.45 -14.72
N THR A 71 0.59 -18.04 -13.64
CA THR A 71 0.61 -18.74 -12.35
C THR A 71 0.68 -17.80 -11.15
N VAL A 72 0.24 -18.28 -9.99
CA VAL A 72 0.39 -17.58 -8.70
C VAL A 72 1.86 -17.31 -8.36
N ASP A 73 2.76 -18.22 -8.75
CA ASP A 73 4.21 -18.08 -8.53
C ASP A 73 4.79 -16.89 -9.29
N GLU A 74 4.45 -16.75 -10.57
CA GLU A 74 4.86 -15.60 -11.40
C GLU A 74 4.34 -14.30 -10.82
N TRP A 75 3.07 -14.27 -10.38
CA TRP A 75 2.47 -13.12 -9.73
C TRP A 75 3.21 -12.71 -8.46
N LEU A 76 3.51 -13.66 -7.56
CA LEU A 76 4.29 -13.41 -6.34
C LEU A 76 5.68 -12.87 -6.67
N GLU A 77 6.34 -13.38 -7.70
CA GLU A 77 7.66 -12.87 -8.14
C GLU A 77 7.56 -11.42 -8.65
N ALA A 78 6.53 -11.12 -9.45
CA ALA A 78 6.32 -9.79 -10.02
C ALA A 78 6.09 -8.72 -8.93
N ILE A 79 5.32 -9.05 -7.88
CA ILE A 79 5.12 -8.15 -6.74
C ILE A 79 6.25 -8.21 -5.70
N LYS A 80 7.35 -8.92 -5.99
CA LYS A 80 8.51 -9.09 -5.09
C LYS A 80 8.17 -9.78 -3.77
N MET A 81 7.20 -10.68 -3.80
CA MET A 81 6.76 -11.54 -2.69
C MET A 81 7.06 -13.02 -2.97
N GLY A 82 7.99 -13.32 -3.88
CA GLY A 82 8.33 -14.69 -4.31
C GLY A 82 8.78 -15.62 -3.18
N GLN A 83 9.26 -15.09 -2.05
CA GLN A 83 9.60 -15.88 -0.86
C GLN A 83 8.41 -16.66 -0.25
N TYR A 84 7.17 -16.30 -0.60
CA TYR A 84 5.96 -16.95 -0.08
C TYR A 84 5.37 -18.01 -1.03
N LYS A 85 6.00 -18.29 -2.18
CA LYS A 85 5.49 -19.26 -3.19
C LYS A 85 5.13 -20.61 -2.58
N GLU A 86 6.08 -21.21 -1.87
CA GLU A 86 5.88 -22.52 -1.24
C GLU A 86 4.78 -22.46 -0.17
N SER A 87 4.71 -21.37 0.59
CA SER A 87 3.66 -21.18 1.61
C SER A 87 2.27 -21.09 0.99
N PHE A 88 2.11 -20.36 -0.13
CA PHE A 88 0.85 -20.28 -0.88
C PHE A 88 0.45 -21.66 -1.44
N ALA A 89 1.39 -22.37 -2.07
CA ALA A 89 1.16 -23.70 -2.62
C ALA A 89 0.76 -24.71 -1.53
N ASN A 90 1.48 -24.75 -0.40
CA ASN A 90 1.20 -25.64 0.72
C ASN A 90 -0.16 -25.35 1.39
N ALA A 91 -0.62 -24.09 1.34
CA ALA A 91 -1.93 -23.68 1.84
C ALA A 91 -3.06 -23.86 0.81
N GLY A 92 -2.76 -24.33 -0.41
CA GLY A 92 -3.74 -24.59 -1.47
C GLY A 92 -4.13 -23.35 -2.30
N PHE A 93 -3.41 -22.24 -2.18
CA PHE A 93 -3.66 -21.02 -2.95
C PHE A 93 -2.91 -21.04 -4.29
N THR A 94 -3.31 -21.94 -5.19
CA THR A 94 -2.60 -22.21 -6.46
C THR A 94 -3.29 -21.64 -7.72
N SER A 95 -4.49 -21.08 -7.60
CA SER A 95 -5.20 -20.42 -8.71
C SER A 95 -5.61 -18.99 -8.40
N PHE A 96 -5.77 -18.16 -9.43
CA PHE A 96 -6.23 -16.78 -9.25
C PHE A 96 -7.68 -16.70 -8.76
N ASP A 97 -8.53 -17.68 -9.04
CA ASP A 97 -9.91 -17.72 -8.49
C ASP A 97 -9.91 -17.76 -6.96
N VAL A 98 -9.02 -18.55 -6.34
CA VAL A 98 -8.94 -18.63 -4.88
C VAL A 98 -8.13 -17.49 -4.29
N VAL A 99 -7.03 -17.08 -4.93
CA VAL A 99 -6.20 -15.95 -4.49
C VAL A 99 -6.99 -14.65 -4.51
N SER A 100 -7.83 -14.46 -5.53
CA SER A 100 -8.69 -13.28 -5.64
C SER A 100 -9.72 -13.23 -4.51
N GLN A 101 -10.00 -14.30 -3.77
CA GLN A 101 -10.96 -14.28 -2.65
C GLN A 101 -10.28 -14.10 -1.29
N MET A 102 -8.94 -14.13 -1.22
CA MET A 102 -8.22 -14.09 0.05
C MET A 102 -8.46 -12.80 0.84
N MET A 103 -8.50 -12.96 2.15
CA MET A 103 -8.66 -11.92 3.16
C MET A 103 -7.43 -11.88 4.08
N MET A 104 -7.40 -10.92 5.03
CA MET A 104 -6.24 -10.75 5.91
C MET A 104 -5.94 -12.02 6.73
N GLU A 105 -6.98 -12.74 7.16
CA GLU A 105 -6.87 -14.01 7.87
C GLU A 105 -6.15 -15.09 7.05
N ASP A 106 -6.36 -15.14 5.73
CA ASP A 106 -5.68 -16.08 4.84
C ASP A 106 -4.20 -15.75 4.70
N ILE A 107 -3.89 -14.46 4.55
CA ILE A 107 -2.51 -13.97 4.44
C ILE A 107 -1.72 -14.30 5.71
N LEU A 108 -2.34 -14.14 6.88
CA LEU A 108 -1.75 -14.53 8.16
C LEU A 108 -1.57 -16.05 8.27
N ARG A 109 -2.57 -16.84 7.84
CA ARG A 109 -2.54 -18.30 7.87
C ARG A 109 -1.43 -18.88 6.97
N VAL A 110 -1.15 -18.24 5.84
CA VAL A 110 -0.03 -18.58 4.95
C VAL A 110 1.34 -18.26 5.59
N GLY A 111 1.37 -17.49 6.69
CA GLY A 111 2.60 -17.14 7.40
C GLY A 111 3.18 -15.78 7.02
N VAL A 112 2.41 -14.92 6.33
CA VAL A 112 2.85 -13.56 6.01
C VAL A 112 2.55 -12.63 7.20
N THR A 113 3.53 -12.41 8.07
CA THR A 113 3.38 -11.65 9.32
C THR A 113 3.84 -10.19 9.22
N LEU A 114 4.67 -9.86 8.23
CA LEU A 114 5.17 -8.49 8.05
C LEU A 114 4.08 -7.59 7.45
N ALA A 115 3.70 -6.54 8.18
CA ALA A 115 2.63 -5.62 7.78
C ALA A 115 2.81 -5.01 6.38
N GLY A 116 4.05 -4.68 6.02
CA GLY A 116 4.37 -4.18 4.67
C GLY A 116 4.12 -5.21 3.57
N HIS A 117 4.38 -6.49 3.84
CA HIS A 117 4.14 -7.58 2.90
C HIS A 117 2.65 -7.87 2.78
N GLN A 118 1.95 -7.95 3.91
CA GLN A 118 0.49 -8.10 3.94
C GLN A 118 -0.20 -7.04 3.09
N LYS A 119 0.14 -5.76 3.33
CA LYS A 119 -0.42 -4.63 2.59
C LYS A 119 -0.12 -4.74 1.09
N LYS A 120 1.10 -5.14 0.73
CA LYS A 120 1.49 -5.28 -0.68
C LYS A 120 0.66 -6.36 -1.40
N ILE A 121 0.53 -7.53 -0.78
CA ILE A 121 -0.21 -8.66 -1.36
C ILE A 121 -1.70 -8.31 -1.46
N LEU A 122 -2.30 -7.80 -0.37
CA LEU A 122 -3.72 -7.42 -0.37
C LEU A 122 -4.05 -6.32 -1.37
N ASN A 123 -3.20 -5.29 -1.50
CA ASN A 123 -3.39 -4.25 -2.52
C ASN A 123 -3.31 -4.84 -3.94
N SER A 124 -2.41 -5.78 -4.18
CA SER A 124 -2.31 -6.45 -5.49
C SER A 124 -3.54 -7.30 -5.79
N ILE A 125 -4.07 -8.03 -4.81
CA ILE A 125 -5.34 -8.79 -4.92
C ILE A 125 -6.50 -7.85 -5.25
N GLN A 126 -6.58 -6.66 -4.63
CA GLN A 126 -7.62 -5.69 -4.96
C GLN A 126 -7.57 -5.23 -6.42
N VAL A 127 -6.36 -4.99 -6.96
CA VAL A 127 -6.20 -4.63 -8.37
C VAL A 127 -6.58 -5.80 -9.28
N MET A 128 -6.18 -7.02 -8.93
CA MET A 128 -6.56 -8.25 -9.64
C MET A 128 -8.08 -8.41 -9.73
N ARG A 129 -8.80 -8.23 -8.60
CA ARG A 129 -10.28 -8.26 -8.56
C ARG A 129 -10.90 -7.24 -9.51
N ALA A 130 -10.38 -6.01 -9.51
CA ALA A 130 -10.91 -4.93 -10.35
C ALA A 130 -10.73 -5.24 -11.84
N GLN A 131 -9.65 -5.91 -12.23
CA GLN A 131 -9.41 -6.33 -13.62
C GLN A 131 -10.30 -7.52 -14.02
N MET A 132 -10.44 -8.52 -13.14
CA MET A 132 -11.32 -9.68 -13.39
C MET A 132 -12.79 -9.27 -13.57
N ASN A 133 -13.27 -8.31 -12.77
CA ASN A 133 -14.65 -7.82 -12.88
C ASN A 133 -14.91 -7.01 -14.17
N GLN A 134 -13.89 -6.35 -14.73
CA GLN A 134 -14.02 -5.66 -16.01
C GLN A 134 -14.22 -6.62 -17.19
N ILE A 135 -13.66 -7.84 -17.12
CA ILE A 135 -13.76 -8.85 -18.18
C ILE A 135 -15.17 -9.45 -18.26
N GLN A 136 -15.86 -9.65 -17.12
CA GLN A 136 -17.25 -10.12 -17.10
C GLN A 136 -18.27 -9.12 -17.64
N SER A 137 -17.91 -7.84 -17.74
CA SER A 137 -18.84 -6.77 -18.15
C SER A 137 -18.96 -6.60 -19.68
N VAL A 138 -18.19 -7.37 -20.47
CA VAL A 138 -18.08 -7.19 -21.93
C VAL A 138 -18.95 -8.18 -22.73
N GLU A 139 -19.63 -9.12 -22.07
CA GLU A 139 -20.61 -10.00 -22.70
C GLU A 139 -22.05 -9.51 -22.42
N VAL A 140 -22.56 -8.60 -23.25
CA VAL A 140 -24.00 -8.32 -23.43
C VAL A 140 -24.31 -8.16 -24.91
#